data_AF-A0A424SGX6-F1
#
_entry.id   AF-A0A424SGX6-F1
#
_cell.length_a   1.000
_cell.length_b   1.000
_cell.length_c   1.000
_cell.angle_alpha   90.00
_cell.angle_beta   90.00
_cell.angle_gamma   90.00
#
_symmetry.space_group_name_H-M   'P 1'
#
loop_
_entity.id
_entity.type
_entity.pdbx_description
1 polymer ?
#
loop_
_entity_poly.entity_id
_entity_poly.type
_entity_poly.pdbx_seq_one_letter_code
_entity_poly.pdbx_strand_id
1 'polypeptide(L)' 'MKNNMELIFRKAKEGDIPNIVKMLADDELGSKREDYKVPLPKSYYDAF' A
#
# COMPACT_ATOMS: atom_id res chain seq x y z
N MET A 1 26.88 -13.31 5.44
CA MET A 1 25.97 -13.18 6.60
C MET A 1 24.55 -13.20 6.06
N LYS A 2 23.73 -14.20 6.37
CA LYS A 2 22.33 -14.20 5.94
C LYS A 2 21.57 -13.33 6.93
N ASN A 3 21.16 -12.14 6.51
CA ASN A 3 20.13 -11.40 7.22
C ASN A 3 18.83 -12.18 7.01
N ASN A 4 18.51 -13.06 7.96
CA ASN A 4 17.19 -13.66 8.04
C ASN A 4 16.22 -12.57 8.54
N MET A 5 15.82 -11.68 7.64
CA MET A 5 14.73 -10.76 7.91
C MET A 5 13.46 -11.63 7.95
N GLU A 6 12.96 -11.87 9.16
CA GLU A 6 11.76 -12.66 9.36
C GLU A 6 10.57 -11.88 8.77
N LEU A 7 9.82 -12.54 7.88
CA LEU A 7 8.63 -11.95 7.28
C LEU A 7 7.52 -11.92 8.33
N ILE A 8 7.13 -10.71 8.75
CA ILE A 8 6.08 -10.51 9.73
C ILE A 8 4.76 -10.25 9.01
N PHE A 9 3.79 -11.15 9.22
CA PHE A 9 2.42 -10.97 8.77
C PHE A 9 1.57 -10.38 9.90
N ARG A 10 0.88 -9.28 9.62
CA ARG A 10 -0.01 -8.61 10.58
C ARG A 10 -1.20 -7.98 9.87
N LYS A 11 -2.26 -7.65 10.62
CA LYS A 11 -3.33 -6.81 10.09
C LYS A 11 -2.76 -5.44 9.69
N ALA A 12 -3.24 -4.94 8.56
CA ALA A 12 -2.99 -3.56 8.15
C ALA A 12 -3.59 -2.59 9.17
N LYS A 13 -2.98 -1.42 9.28
CA LYS A 13 -3.48 -0.27 10.01
C LYS A 13 -3.58 0.89 9.02
N GLU A 14 -4.33 1.94 9.38
CA GLU A 14 -4.55 3.10 8.51
C GLU A 14 -3.24 3.71 7.97
N GLY A 15 -2.19 3.77 8.79
CA GLY A 15 -0.87 4.28 8.38
C GLY A 15 -0.16 3.45 7.30
N ASP A 16 -0.62 2.23 7.02
CA ASP A 16 -0.09 1.38 5.95
C ASP A 16 -0.74 1.68 4.58
N ILE A 17 -1.90 2.35 4.55
CA ILE A 17 -2.69 2.61 3.34
C ILE A 17 -1.83 3.24 2.22
N PRO A 18 -1.01 4.28 2.47
CA PRO A 18 -0.17 4.85 1.42
C PRO A 18 0.77 3.83 0.76
N ASN A 19 1.36 2.94 1.55
CA ASN A 19 2.31 1.94 1.05
C ASN A 19 1.59 0.81 0.31
N ILE A 20 0.40 0.40 0.78
CA ILE A 20 -0.42 -0.62 0.12
C ILE A 20 -0.90 -0.10 -1.23
N VAL A 21 -1.49 1.09 -1.29
CA VAL A 21 -1.98 1.66 -2.57
C VAL A 21 -0.82 1.94 -3.52
N LYS A 22 0.33 2.39 -3.03
CA LYS A 22 1.54 2.52 -3.85
C LYS A 22 1.96 1.19 -4.47
N MET A 23 2.06 0.14 -3.66
CA MET A 23 2.45 -1.19 -4.10
C MET A 23 1.50 -1.74 -5.17
N LEU A 24 0.19 -1.49 -5.03
CA LEU A 24 -0.80 -1.86 -6.04
C LEU A 24 -0.66 -1.00 -7.31
N ALA A 25 -0.51 0.32 -7.16
CA ALA A 25 -0.37 1.23 -8.29
C ALA A 25 0.90 0.99 -9.13
N ASP A 26 1.93 0.36 -8.56
CA ASP A 26 3.19 0.05 -9.24
C ASP A 26 3.09 -1.12 -10.25
N ASP A 27 2.00 -1.91 -10.27
CA ASP A 27 1.81 -2.98 -11.26
C ASP A 27 1.04 -2.53 -12.53
N GLU A 28 1.19 -3.26 -13.65
CA GLU A 28 0.60 -2.86 -14.95
C GLU A 28 -0.93 -2.71 -14.93
N LEU A 29 -1.61 -3.45 -14.05
CA LEU A 29 -3.05 -3.43 -13.91
C LEU A 29 -3.48 -2.41 -12.85
N GLY A 30 -2.79 -2.38 -11.71
CA GLY A 30 -3.05 -1.45 -10.62
C GLY A 30 -2.74 0.00 -10.99
N SER A 31 -1.74 0.26 -11.83
CA SER A 31 -1.46 1.60 -12.40
C SER A 31 -2.62 2.20 -13.21
N LYS A 32 -3.57 1.36 -13.67
CA LYS A 32 -4.78 1.78 -14.38
C LYS A 32 -6.01 1.90 -13.48
N ARG A 33 -5.93 1.42 -12.24
CA ARG A 33 -7.06 1.30 -11.31
C ARG A 33 -6.93 2.22 -10.11
N GLU A 34 -5.71 2.38 -9.60
CA GLU A 34 -5.43 3.13 -8.39
C GLU A 34 -5.11 4.59 -8.69
N ASP A 35 -5.68 5.50 -7.91
CA ASP A 35 -5.39 6.94 -7.95
C ASP A 35 -4.30 7.29 -6.93
N TYR A 36 -3.10 6.73 -7.13
CA TYR A 36 -1.98 6.98 -6.23
C TYR A 36 -1.43 8.40 -6.40
N LYS A 37 -1.65 9.24 -5.38
CA LYS A 37 -1.21 10.64 -5.30
C LYS A 37 -0.59 10.93 -3.94
N VAL A 38 0.15 12.04 -3.86
CA VAL A 38 0.69 12.57 -2.61
C VAL A 38 0.17 14.00 -2.43
N PRO A 39 -0.77 14.26 -1.49
CA PRO A 39 -1.37 13.31 -0.56
C PRO A 39 -2.33 12.32 -1.24
N LEU A 40 -2.51 11.15 -0.63
CA LEU A 40 -3.41 10.11 -1.13
C LEU A 40 -4.88 10.56 -1.01
N PRO A 41 -5.77 10.27 -1.99
CA PRO A 41 -7.18 10.62 -1.89
C PRO A 41 -7.83 10.09 -0.61
N LYS A 42 -8.64 10.93 0.05
CA LYS A 42 -9.28 10.61 1.32
C LYS A 42 -10.17 9.35 1.26
N SER A 43 -10.73 9.06 0.09
CA SER A 43 -11.56 7.88 -0.16
C SER A 43 -10.88 6.56 0.21
N TYR A 44 -9.55 6.48 0.09
CA TYR A 44 -8.79 5.29 0.50
C TYR A 44 -8.80 5.07 2.02
N TYR A 45 -8.77 6.17 2.78
CA TYR A 45 -8.86 6.12 4.24
C TYR A 45 -10.29 5.89 4.71
N ASP A 46 -11.27 6.51 4.04
CA ASP A 46 -12.69 6.38 4.39
C ASP A 46 -13.25 4.96 4.14
N ALA A 47 -12.63 4.21 3.22
CA ALA A 47 -13.02 2.84 2.90
C ALA A 47 -12.33 1.77 3.75
N PHE A 48 -11.28 2.12 4.50
CA PHE A 48 -10.50 1.21 5.34
C PHE A 48 -11.08 1.11 6.75
#